data_AF-A0A928H3K2-F1
#
_entry.id   AF-A0A928H3K2-F1
#
_cell.length_a   1.000
_cell.length_b   1.000
_cell.length_c   1.000
_cell.angle_alpha   90.00
_cell.angle_beta   90.00
_cell.angle_gamma   90.00
#
_symmetry.space_group_name_H-M   'P 1'
#
loop_
_entity.id
_entity.type
_entity.pdbx_description
1 polymer ?
#
loop_
_entity_poly.entity_id
_entity_poly.type
_entity_poly.pdbx_seq_one_letter_code
_entity_poly.pdbx_strand_id
1 'polypeptide(L)'
;MVNINADEHPGLHRYSLELAKYPELTESQYNSVLSDLKQPEGCVLYQNARETLICSHLAMILGMAKDTYRKYYGLSMEDYVGLGNIAMVTKFSRFNVRKSTIHHSPNSPE
;
A
#
# COMPACT_ATOMS: atom_id res chain seq x y z
N MET A 1 6.90 -9.15 7.41
CA MET A 1 5.67 -9.16 8.25
C MET A 1 5.80 -8.09 9.32
N VAL A 2 4.81 -7.21 9.48
CA VAL A 2 4.83 -6.21 10.56
C VAL A 2 4.52 -6.92 11.89
N ASN A 3 5.51 -6.99 12.77
CA ASN A 3 5.33 -7.66 14.07
C ASN A 3 4.51 -6.76 15.02
N ILE A 4 3.29 -7.18 15.35
CA ILE A 4 2.35 -6.48 16.23
C ILE A 4 2.15 -7.33 17.49
N ASN A 5 2.25 -6.70 18.67
CA ASN A 5 1.97 -7.35 19.94
C ASN A 5 0.49 -7.76 20.00
N ALA A 6 0.23 -9.06 20.10
CA ALA A 6 -1.13 -9.62 20.11
C ALA A 6 -1.91 -9.28 21.39
N ASP A 7 -1.22 -9.06 22.51
CA ASP A 7 -1.85 -8.75 23.80
C ASP A 7 -2.28 -7.29 23.86
N GLU A 8 -1.48 -6.39 23.30
CA GLU A 8 -1.78 -4.95 23.25
C GLU A 8 -2.75 -4.60 22.11
N HIS A 9 -2.59 -5.22 20.95
CA HIS A 9 -3.32 -4.87 19.72
C HIS A 9 -3.85 -6.12 18.97
N PRO A 10 -4.78 -6.89 19.56
CA PRO A 10 -5.23 -8.17 19.00
C PRO A 10 -5.89 -8.05 17.62
N GLY A 11 -6.59 -6.93 17.36
CA GLY A 11 -7.18 -6.64 16.05
C GLY A 11 -6.11 -6.43 14.98
N LEU A 12 -5.13 -5.56 15.26
CA LEU A 12 -4.05 -5.26 14.34
C LEU A 12 -3.09 -6.46 14.16
N HIS A 13 -2.94 -7.31 15.17
CA HIS A 13 -2.20 -8.56 15.04
C HIS A 13 -2.84 -9.51 14.03
N ARG A 14 -4.16 -9.75 14.13
CA ARG A 14 -4.87 -10.57 13.11
C ARG A 14 -4.77 -9.94 11.73
N TYR A 15 -4.93 -8.62 11.66
CA TYR A 15 -4.79 -7.87 10.41
C TYR A 15 -3.39 -7.98 9.80
N SER A 16 -2.32 -7.98 10.61
CA SER A 16 -0.94 -8.13 10.11
C SER A 16 -0.69 -9.52 9.51
N LEU A 17 -1.34 -10.57 10.02
CA LEU A 17 -1.30 -11.91 9.46
C LEU A 17 -2.03 -11.99 8.12
N GLU A 18 -3.16 -11.30 7.97
CA GLU A 18 -3.88 -11.20 6.70
C GLU A 18 -3.03 -10.47 5.65
N LEU A 19 -2.42 -9.35 6.04
CA LEU A 19 -1.53 -8.57 5.18
C LEU A 19 -0.22 -9.29 4.84
N ALA A 20 0.21 -10.28 5.61
CA ALA A 20 1.41 -11.07 5.29
C ALA A 20 1.30 -11.81 3.95
N LYS A 21 0.08 -12.01 3.43
CA LYS A 21 -0.19 -12.54 2.08
C LYS A 21 0.17 -11.56 0.96
N TYR A 22 0.34 -10.28 1.28
CA TYR A 22 0.61 -9.19 0.36
C TYR A 22 1.91 -8.49 0.77
N PRO A 23 3.07 -9.12 0.51
CA PRO A 23 4.36 -8.52 0.85
C PRO A 23 4.59 -7.20 0.12
N GLU A 24 5.59 -6.46 0.58
CA GLU A 24 6.11 -5.32 -0.17
C GLU A 24 6.56 -5.77 -1.55
N LEU A 25 6.18 -4.99 -2.56
CA LEU A 25 6.50 -5.31 -3.94
C LEU A 25 7.96 -4.94 -4.21
N THR A 26 8.70 -5.87 -4.79
CA THR A 26 9.98 -5.53 -5.43
C THR A 26 9.76 -4.55 -6.57
N GLU A 27 10.79 -3.82 -6.98
CA GLU A 27 10.72 -2.87 -8.09
C GLU A 27 10.15 -3.49 -9.38
N SER A 28 10.58 -4.72 -9.70
CA SER A 28 10.07 -5.47 -10.86
C SER A 28 8.58 -5.79 -10.74
N GLN A 29 8.14 -6.28 -9.58
CA GLN A 29 6.72 -6.56 -9.32
C GLN A 29 5.88 -5.28 -9.36
N TYR A 30 6.40 -4.18 -8.81
CA TYR A 30 5.77 -2.88 -8.85
C TYR A 30 5.58 -2.40 -10.29
N ASN A 31 6.62 -2.49 -11.12
CA ASN A 31 6.54 -2.14 -12.55
C ASN A 31 5.54 -3.03 -13.32
N SER A 32 5.47 -4.32 -13.01
CA SER A 32 4.47 -5.23 -13.57
C SER A 32 3.05 -4.79 -13.20
N VAL A 33 2.81 -4.50 -11.92
CA VAL A 33 1.51 -4.02 -11.42
C VAL A 33 1.12 -2.70 -12.08
N LEU A 34 2.06 -1.76 -12.25
CA LEU A 34 1.81 -0.52 -12.99
C LEU A 34 1.47 -0.79 -14.46
N SER A 35 2.12 -1.75 -15.11
CA SER A 35 1.79 -2.13 -16.48
C SER A 35 0.36 -2.65 -16.58
N ASP A 36 -0.04 -3.53 -15.66
CA ASP A 36 -1.38 -4.12 -15.63
C ASP A 36 -2.47 -3.09 -15.31
N LEU A 37 -2.16 -2.08 -14.49
CA LEU A 37 -3.07 -0.96 -14.22
C LEU A 37 -3.30 -0.03 -15.42
N LYS A 38 -2.54 -0.18 -16.52
CA LYS A 38 -2.83 0.53 -17.79
C LYS A 38 -3.90 -0.15 -18.63
N GLN A 39 -4.24 -1.40 -18.31
CA GLN A 39 -5.32 -2.13 -18.96
C GLN A 39 -6.69 -1.49 -18.65
N PRO A 40 -7.73 -1.75 -19.48
CA PRO A 40 -9.05 -1.20 -19.24
C PRO A 40 -9.60 -1.55 -17.85
N GLU A 41 -10.20 -0.55 -17.19
CA GLU A 41 -10.85 -0.73 -15.90
C GLU A 41 -11.93 -1.81 -16.00
N GLY A 42 -11.85 -2.86 -15.18
CA GLY A 42 -12.79 -3.98 -15.19
C GLY A 42 -12.24 -5.29 -15.75
N CYS A 43 -11.08 -5.29 -16.43
CA CYS A 43 -10.44 -6.55 -16.79
C CYS A 43 -9.80 -7.21 -15.55
N VAL A 44 -9.65 -8.54 -15.59
CA VAL A 44 -9.11 -9.33 -14.47
C VAL A 44 -7.69 -8.86 -14.09
N LEU A 45 -6.86 -8.53 -15.08
CA LEU A 45 -5.51 -8.01 -14.84
C LEU A 45 -5.54 -6.69 -14.08
N TYR A 46 -6.38 -5.74 -14.49
CA TYR A 46 -6.54 -4.47 -13.81
C TYR A 46 -7.01 -4.66 -12.36
N GLN A 47 -8.03 -5.52 -12.13
CA GLN A 47 -8.57 -5.74 -10.78
C GLN A 47 -7.52 -6.40 -9.86
N ASN A 48 -6.81 -7.40 -10.35
CA ASN A 48 -5.74 -8.08 -9.60
C ASN A 48 -4.59 -7.11 -9.28
N ALA A 49 -4.19 -6.28 -10.24
CA ALA A 49 -3.15 -5.29 -10.05
C ALA A 49 -3.57 -4.20 -9.04
N ARG A 50 -4.83 -3.76 -9.11
CA ARG A 50 -5.41 -2.82 -8.14
C ARG A 50 -5.42 -3.40 -6.73
N GLU A 51 -5.91 -4.63 -6.56
CA GLU A 51 -5.92 -5.30 -5.26
C GLU A 51 -4.51 -5.48 -4.70
N THR A 52 -3.59 -5.98 -5.53
CA THR A 52 -2.19 -6.19 -5.16
C THR A 52 -1.56 -4.88 -4.69
N LEU A 53 -1.71 -3.80 -5.47
CA LEU A 53 -1.13 -2.51 -5.12
C LEU A 53 -1.73 -1.95 -3.84
N ILE A 54 -3.06 -1.99 -3.68
CA ILE A 54 -3.73 -1.51 -2.47
C ILE A 54 -3.22 -2.29 -1.26
N CYS A 55 -3.29 -3.62 -1.28
CA CYS A 55 -2.94 -4.44 -0.12
C CYS A 55 -1.47 -4.28 0.29
N SER A 56 -0.53 -4.19 -0.65
CA SER A 56 0.88 -3.91 -0.32
C SER A 56 1.05 -2.54 0.37
N HIS A 57 0.28 -1.52 -0.02
CA HIS A 57 0.31 -0.21 0.65
C HIS A 57 -0.39 -0.22 2.02
N LEU A 58 -1.41 -1.05 2.22
CA LEU A 58 -2.02 -1.23 3.55
C LEU A 58 -1.00 -1.81 4.55
N ALA A 59 -0.14 -2.73 4.11
CA ALA A 59 0.95 -3.25 4.92
C ALA A 59 1.98 -2.16 5.29
N MET A 60 2.29 -1.27 4.36
CA MET A 60 3.14 -0.10 4.62
C MET A 60 2.52 0.85 5.66
N ILE A 61 1.21 1.13 5.57
CA ILE A 61 0.47 1.96 6.54
C ILE A 61 0.54 1.36 7.94
N LEU A 62 0.38 0.03 8.06
CA LEU A 62 0.51 -0.67 9.34
C LEU A 62 1.92 -0.55 9.93
N GLY A 63 2.96 -0.66 9.08
CA GLY A 63 4.35 -0.44 9.49
C GLY A 63 4.58 0.99 10.00
N MET A 64 4.11 1.98 9.25
CA MET A 64 4.17 3.39 9.66
C MET A 64 3.44 3.63 10.99
N ALA A 65 2.25 3.07 11.17
CA ALA A 65 1.49 3.20 12.41
C ALA A 65 2.30 2.63 13.59
N LYS A 66 2.93 1.46 13.42
CA LYS A 66 3.76 0.81 14.45
C LYS A 66 4.91 1.71 14.89
N ASP A 67 5.58 2.33 13.93
CA ASP A 67 6.79 3.12 14.19
C ASP A 67 6.48 4.54 14.68
N THR A 68 5.26 5.04 14.46
CA THR A 68 4.90 6.44 14.70
C THR A 68 3.80 6.67 15.75
N TYR A 69 3.01 5.67 16.15
CA TYR A 69 1.86 5.90 17.04
C TYR A 69 2.26 6.50 18.41
N ARG A 70 3.40 6.07 18.96
CA ARG A 70 3.91 6.61 20.23
C ARG A 70 4.46 8.03 20.13
N LYS A 71 4.66 8.54 18.91
CA LYS A 71 5.57 9.67 18.68
C LYS A 71 4.87 10.97 18.31
N TYR A 72 3.67 10.95 17.71
CA TYR A 72 3.19 12.17 17.06
C TYR A 72 1.74 12.64 17.20
N TYR A 73 0.73 11.87 17.66
CA TYR A 73 -0.64 12.36 17.39
C TYR A 73 -1.72 12.17 18.46
N GLY A 74 -1.47 11.52 19.60
CA GLY A 74 -2.56 11.19 20.53
C GLY A 74 -3.66 10.31 19.90
N LEU A 75 -3.38 9.73 18.72
CA LEU A 75 -4.19 8.71 18.07
C LEU A 75 -3.71 7.32 18.50
N SER A 76 -4.65 6.40 18.65
CA SER A 76 -4.33 4.98 18.77
C SER A 76 -3.70 4.46 17.47
N MET A 77 -2.98 3.35 17.57
CA MET A 77 -2.43 2.68 16.39
C MET A 77 -3.56 2.22 15.45
N GLU A 78 -4.68 1.78 16.03
CA GLU A 78 -5.90 1.37 15.34
C GLU A 78 -6.49 2.51 14.52
N ASP A 79 -6.64 3.70 15.10
CA ASP A 79 -7.19 4.85 14.40
C ASP A 79 -6.29 5.30 13.25
N TYR A 80 -4.97 5.27 13.47
CA TYR A 80 -3.99 5.58 12.42
C TYR A 80 -4.17 4.63 11.23
N VAL A 81 -4.17 3.32 11.49
CA VAL A 81 -4.33 2.28 10.46
C VAL A 81 -5.68 2.43 9.77
N GLY A 82 -6.76 2.61 10.52
CA GLY A 82 -8.11 2.78 9.99
C GLY A 82 -8.23 3.97 9.03
N LEU A 83 -7.75 5.14 9.46
CA LEU A 83 -7.76 6.35 8.63
C LEU A 83 -6.88 6.19 7.38
N GLY A 84 -5.69 5.62 7.54
CA GLY A 84 -4.78 5.35 6.42
C GLY A 84 -5.41 4.40 5.39
N ASN A 85 -6.03 3.30 5.85
CA ASN A 85 -6.69 2.34 4.98
C ASN A 85 -7.85 2.97 4.20
N ILE A 86 -8.70 3.76 4.88
CA ILE A 86 -9.80 4.49 4.24
C ILE A 86 -9.26 5.45 3.18
N ALA A 87 -8.21 6.22 3.50
CA ALA A 87 -7.58 7.13 2.56
C ALA A 87 -7.02 6.38 1.33
N MET A 88 -6.31 5.27 1.54
CA MET A 88 -5.73 4.47 0.46
C MET A 88 -6.80 3.96 -0.51
N VAL A 89 -7.88 3.36 0.02
CA VAL A 89 -8.95 2.78 -0.82
C VAL A 89 -9.76 3.88 -1.52
N THR A 90 -10.14 4.94 -0.80
CA THR A 90 -11.01 6.01 -1.36
C THR A 90 -10.28 6.90 -2.35
N LYS A 91 -8.98 7.10 -2.20
CA LYS A 91 -8.17 7.92 -3.11
C LYS A 91 -7.53 7.13 -4.23
N PHE A 92 -7.58 5.80 -4.22
CA PHE A 92 -7.01 4.97 -5.28
C PHE A 92 -7.58 5.31 -6.66
N SER A 93 -8.86 5.67 -6.76
CA SER A 93 -9.47 6.12 -8.02
C SER A 93 -8.80 7.34 -8.65
N ARG A 94 -8.03 8.10 -7.87
CA ARG A 94 -7.25 9.26 -8.35
C ARG A 94 -5.82 8.87 -8.74
N PHE A 95 -5.41 7.63 -8.49
CA PHE A 95 -4.09 7.12 -8.86
C PHE A 95 -4.00 7.02 -10.38
N ASN A 96 -3.16 7.86 -10.97
CA ASN A 96 -2.99 7.91 -12.41
C ASN A 96 -1.61 7.38 -12.79
N VAL A 97 -1.58 6.13 -13.24
CA VAL A 97 -0.36 5.43 -13.66
C VAL A 97 0.36 6.13 -14.83
N ARG A 98 -0.36 6.86 -15.68
CA ARG A 98 0.23 7.55 -16.84
C ARG A 98 1.08 8.76 -16.44
N LYS A 99 0.86 9.32 -15.25
CA LYS A 99 1.71 10.39 -14.68
C LYS A 99 2.97 9.85 -14.01
N SER A 100 2.99 8.57 -13.63
CA SER A 100 4.10 7.92 -12.93
C SER A 100 5.34 7.72 -13.81
N THR A 101 5.21 7.84 -15.13
CA THR A 101 6.29 7.63 -16.12
C THR A 101 7.29 8.79 -16.25
N ILE A 102 7.16 9.89 -15.48
CA ILE A 102 7.95 11.11 -15.71
C ILE A 102 9.24 11.20 -14.86
N HIS A 103 9.45 10.37 -13.84
CA HIS A 103 10.60 10.52 -12.93
C HIS A 103 11.82 9.60 -13.16
N HIS A 104 11.92 8.92 -14.31
CA HIS A 104 13.18 8.30 -14.72
C HIS A 104 13.55 8.68 -16.16
N SER A 105 14.28 9.78 -16.29
CA SER A 105 15.22 9.94 -17.39
C SER A 105 16.53 10.53 -16.84
N PRO A 106 17.49 9.70 -16.40
CA PRO A 106 18.88 10.08 -16.47
C PRO A 106 19.36 9.81 -17.91
N ASN A 107 19.76 10.88 -18.59
CA ASN A 107 20.41 10.92 -19.92
C ASN A 107 19.49 11.11 -21.13
N SER A 108 19.22 12.39 -21.45
CA SER A 108 19.07 12.82 -22.84
C SER A 108 20.46 13.07 -23.42
N PRO A 109 20.84 12.48 -24.58
CA PRO A 109 22.03 12.88 -25.30
C PRO A 109 21.73 14.13 -26.15
N GLU A 110 22.67 15.06 -26.19
CA GLU A 110 22.81 16.06 -27.25
C GLU A 110 23.21 15.40 -28.58
#